data_AF-A0A3D4UJW1-F1
#
_entry.id   AF-A0A3D4UJW1-F1
#
_cell.length_a   1.000
_cell.length_b   1.000
_cell.length_c   1.000
_cell.angle_alpha   90.00
_cell.angle_beta   90.00
_cell.angle_gamma   90.00
#
_symmetry.space_group_name_H-M   'P 1'
#
loop_
_entity.id
_entity.type
_entity.pdbx_description
1 polymer ?
#
loop_
_entity_poly.entity_id
_entity_poly.type
_entity_poly.pdbx_seq_one_letter_code
_entity_poly.pdbx_strand_id
1 'polypeptide(L)' 'GRLRMQMQDESGTITEQLIEPGEIIVIPRGLQHNPIADPGTSVMLFEPEATKHTGEKMLERTVTDQQWI' A
#
# COMPACT_ATOMS: atom_id res chain seq x y z
N GLY A 1 -11.21 11.68 -2.40
CA GLY A 1 -10.17 12.16 -3.33
C GLY A 1 -9.64 11.01 -4.16
N ARG A 2 -8.51 11.20 -4.82
CA ARG A 2 -7.79 10.18 -5.60
C ARG A 2 -6.52 9.72 -4.88
N LEU A 3 -5.96 8.61 -5.34
CA LEU A 3 -4.70 8.06 -4.87
C LEU A 3 -3.66 8.10 -6.01
N ARG A 4 -2.46 8.61 -5.72
CA ARG A 4 -1.29 8.42 -6.59
C ARG A 4 -0.48 7.26 -6.05
N MET A 5 -0.18 6.28 -6.88
CA MET A 5 0.70 5.17 -6.54
C MET A 5 2.01 5.32 -7.31
N GLN A 6 3.09 5.60 -6.58
CA GLN A 6 4.43 5.56 -7.15
C GLN A 6 4.99 4.14 -7.03
N MET A 7 5.62 3.63 -8.09
CA MET A 7 6.20 2.29 -8.15
C MET A 7 7.62 2.37 -8.69
N GLN A 8 8.54 1.67 -8.05
CA GLN A 8 9.93 1.56 -8.51
C GLN A 8 10.23 0.14 -8.94
N ASP A 9 10.71 -0.03 -10.17
CA ASP A 9 11.16 -1.33 -10.68
C ASP A 9 12.59 -1.67 -10.23
N GLU A 10 13.07 -2.85 -10.60
CA GLU A 10 14.41 -3.34 -10.26
C GLU A 10 15.55 -2.48 -10.86
N SER A 11 15.28 -1.75 -11.95
CA SER A 11 16.24 -0.82 -12.55
C SER A 11 16.36 0.50 -11.79
N GLY A 12 15.46 0.72 -10.84
CA GLY A 12 15.33 1.97 -10.10
C GLY A 12 14.44 3.00 -10.80
N THR A 13 13.80 2.66 -11.91
CA THR A 13 12.89 3.55 -12.64
C THR A 13 11.61 3.73 -11.84
N ILE A 14 11.20 4.99 -11.62
CA ILE A 14 9.97 5.33 -10.90
C ILE A 14 8.87 5.65 -11.91
N THR A 15 7.73 4.99 -11.75
CA THR A 15 6.49 5.25 -12.49
C THR A 15 5.39 5.67 -11.53
N GLU A 16 4.38 6.37 -12.04
CA GLU A 16 3.22 6.81 -11.27
C GLU A 16 1.93 6.33 -11.95
N GLN A 17 1.03 5.78 -11.14
CA GLN A 17 -0.33 5.45 -11.54
C GLN A 17 -1.31 6.27 -10.70
N LEU A 18 -2.25 6.94 -11.37
CA LEU A 18 -3.40 7.56 -10.72
C LEU A 18 -4.52 6.52 -10.59
N ILE A 19 -5.14 6.48 -9.42
CA ILE A 19 -6.30 5.64 -9.09
C ILE A 19 -7.44 6.58 -8.67
N GLU A 20 -8.47 6.61 -9.49
CA GLU A 20 -9.69 7.38 -9.27
C GLU A 20 -10.68 6.60 -8.38
N PRO A 21 -11.68 7.28 -7.78
CA PRO A 21 -12.70 6.60 -6.97
C PRO A 21 -13.41 5.47 -7.72
N GLY A 22 -13.42 4.28 -7.12
CA GLY A 22 -14.03 3.07 -7.71
C GLY A 22 -13.08 2.22 -8.55
N GLU A 23 -11.87 2.71 -8.82
CA GLU A 23 -10.83 1.93 -9.49
C GLU A 23 -10.07 1.04 -8.51
N ILE A 24 -9.48 -0.03 -9.05
CA ILE A 24 -8.65 -0.98 -8.33
C ILE A 24 -7.30 -1.11 -8.99
N ILE A 25 -6.25 -1.24 -8.17
CA ILE A 25 -4.90 -1.58 -8.61
C ILE A 25 -4.41 -2.78 -7.80
N VAL A 26 -3.70 -3.70 -8.47
CA VAL A 26 -3.02 -4.82 -7.83
C VAL A 26 -1.52 -4.57 -7.92
N ILE A 27 -0.85 -4.51 -6.77
CA ILE A 27 0.61 -4.32 -6.71
C ILE A 27 1.29 -5.69 -6.70
N PRO A 28 2.19 -5.98 -7.66
CA PRO A 28 2.95 -7.22 -7.65
C PRO A 28 3.79 -7.36 -6.37
N ARG A 29 3.90 -8.59 -5.87
CA ARG A 29 4.75 -8.89 -4.71
C ARG A 29 6.20 -8.46 -4.98
N GLY A 30 6.78 -7.75 -4.02
CA GLY A 30 8.18 -7.32 -4.08
C GLY A 30 8.42 -6.02 -4.86
N LEU A 31 7.41 -5.48 -5.53
CA LEU A 31 7.51 -4.17 -6.17
C LEU A 31 7.52 -3.08 -5.10
N GLN A 32 8.55 -2.24 -5.11
CA GLN A 32 8.61 -1.08 -4.22
C GLN A 32 7.52 -0.09 -4.63
N HIS A 33 6.75 0.39 -3.66
CA HIS A 33 5.64 1.28 -3.91
C HIS A 33 5.45 2.31 -2.79
N ASN A 34 4.89 3.46 -3.14
CA ASN A 34 4.62 4.58 -2.23
C ASN A 34 3.24 5.20 -2.54
N PRO A 35 2.20 4.87 -1.75
CA PRO A 35 0.87 5.44 -1.90
C PRO A 35 0.79 6.87 -1.35
N ILE A 36 0.32 7.81 -2.18
CA ILE A 36 0.17 9.22 -1.84
C ILE A 36 -1.30 9.61 -2.01
N ALA A 37 -1.98 9.81 -0.88
CA ALA A 37 -3.40 10.14 -0.83
C ALA A 37 -3.62 11.67 -0.82
N ASP A 38 -4.50 12.16 -1.70
CA ASP A 38 -5.00 13.53 -1.59
C ASP A 38 -5.91 13.69 -0.33
N PRO A 39 -6.05 14.90 0.24
CA PRO A 39 -6.93 15.11 1.39
C PRO A 39 -8.36 14.59 1.18
N GLY A 40 -8.89 13.84 2.15
CA GLY A 40 -10.21 13.22 2.05
C GLY A 40 -10.28 11.99 1.13
N THR A 41 -9.15 11.41 0.75
CA THR A 41 -9.10 10.09 0.10
C THR A 41 -9.28 8.99 1.14
N SER A 42 -10.23 8.10 0.87
CA SER A 42 -10.44 6.85 1.62
C SER A 42 -10.14 5.70 0.69
N VAL A 43 -9.43 4.69 1.19
CA VAL A 43 -8.96 3.53 0.42
C VAL A 43 -9.32 2.25 1.17
N MET A 44 -9.57 1.20 0.40
CA MET A 44 -9.67 -0.16 0.90
C MET A 44 -8.41 -0.91 0.46
N LEU A 45 -7.71 -1.54 1.40
CA LEU A 45 -6.50 -2.31 1.13
C LEU A 45 -6.74 -3.75 1.52
N PHE A 46 -6.26 -4.67 0.70
CA PHE A 46 -6.17 -6.09 1.00
C PHE A 46 -4.68 -6.45 0.98
N GLU A 47 -4.17 -6.96 2.10
CA GLU A 47 -2.80 -7.44 2.21
C GLU A 47 -2.77 -8.89 2.70
N PRO A 48 -1.76 -9.69 2.32
CA PRO A 48 -1.59 -11.01 2.91
C PRO A 48 -1.44 -10.90 4.43
N GLU A 49 -2.09 -11.79 5.18
CA GLU A 49 -2.06 -11.86 6.66
C GLU A 49 -0.63 -11.82 7.25
N ALA A 50 0.34 -12.41 6.54
CA ALA A 50 1.74 -12.45 6.97
C ALA A 50 2.50 -11.13 6.79
N THR A 51 1.90 -10.12 6.16
CA THR A 51 2.55 -8.84 5.88
C THR A 51 2.64 -8.02 7.16
N LYS A 52 3.86 -7.87 7.68
CA LYS A 52 4.08 -6.98 8.83
C LYS A 52 4.00 -5.53 8.37
N HIS A 53 2.93 -4.84 8.76
CA HIS A 53 2.70 -3.43 8.42
C HIS A 53 3.86 -2.50 8.80
N THR A 54 4.64 -2.84 9.82
CA THR A 54 5.81 -2.06 10.30
C THR A 54 7.15 -2.69 9.93
N GLY A 55 7.17 -3.71 9.06
CA GLY A 55 8.38 -4.45 8.72
C GLY A 55 8.96 -5.17 9.94
N GLU A 56 10.23 -4.91 10.26
CA GLU A 56 10.89 -5.49 11.45
C GLU A 56 10.71 -4.68 12.73
N LYS A 57 10.15 -3.46 12.65
CA LYS A 57 10.01 -2.58 13.82
C LYS A 57 8.72 -2.90 14.58
N MET A 58 8.82 -3.18 15.87
CA MET A 58 7.67 -3.26 16.77
C MET A 58 7.40 -1.89 17.36
N LEU A 59 6.20 -1.36 17.12
CA LEU A 59 5.69 -0.12 17.72
C LEU A 59 4.58 -0.45 18.71
N GLU A 60 4.27 0.48 19.60
CA GLU A 60 3.20 0.31 20.61
C GLU A 60 1.84 -0.06 20.00
N ARG A 61 1.58 0.39 18.75
CA ARG A 61 0.35 0.12 18.01
C ARG A 61 0.46 -1.03 17.01
N THR A 62 1.57 -1.76 16.98
CA THR A 62 1.71 -2.94 16.11
C THR A 62 0.80 -4.06 16.60
N VAL A 63 -0.15 -4.46 15.77
CA VAL A 63 -1.03 -5.61 16.01
C VAL A 63 -0.38 -6.84 15.37
N THR A 64 -0.04 -7.84 16.18
CA THR A 64 0.61 -9.08 15.72
C THR A 64 -0.34 -10.24 15.48
N ASP A 65 -1.55 -10.16 16.02
CA ASP A 65 -2.62 -11.15 15.87
C ASP A 65 -3.76 -10.49 15.09
N GLN A 66 -3.78 -10.67 13.77
CA GLN A 66 -4.81 -10.12 12.91
C GLN A 66 -6.03 -11.05 12.92
N GLN A 67 -7.13 -10.58 13.51
CA GLN A 67 -8.39 -11.32 13.44
C GLN A 67 -8.95 -11.28 12.01
N TRP A 68 -9.37 -12.43 11.50
CA TRP A 68 -10.04 -12.53 10.20
C TRP A 68 -11.35 -11.74 10.22
N ILE A 69 -11.53 -10.89 9.21
CA ILE A 69 -12.77 -10.16 8.88
C ILE A 69 -13.64 -10.95 7.90
#